data_AF-A0A7U3CZL1-F1
#
_entry.id   AF-A0A7U3CZL1-F1
#
_cell.length_a   1.000
_cell.length_b   1.000
_cell.length_c   1.000
_cell.angle_alpha   90.00
_cell.angle_beta   90.00
_cell.angle_gamma   90.00
#
_symmetry.space_group_name_H-M   'P 1'
#
loop_
_entity.id
_entity.type
_entity.pdbx_description
1 polymer ?
#
loop_
_entity_poly.entity_id
_entity_poly.type
_entity_poly.pdbx_seq_one_letter_code
_entity_poly.pdbx_strand_id
1 'polypeptide(L)'
;MVEITKEKTEFSSQTRTTFLKEVYKLMQKYNVVEYPVILKGMQGIIDTFNEAFNGRSIYEGPKGGYNQVIRKIYEAQDIADSYSIYGLYGLVYRIGDYRYESSLINKFLAVQETDRALARKMKLKEMVRKELEEIDNTKTKKLLRKASKTSVSN
;
A
#
# COMPACT_ATOMS: atom_id res chain seq x y z
N MET A 1 -17.41 16.24 6.95
CA MET A 1 -16.85 15.11 6.17
C MET A 1 -15.45 15.52 5.73
N VAL A 2 -14.41 14.76 6.08
CA VAL A 2 -13.03 15.10 5.72
C VAL A 2 -12.84 14.73 4.26
N GLU A 3 -12.65 15.73 3.39
CA GLU A 3 -12.23 15.52 2.00
C GLU A 3 -10.92 14.75 1.97
N ILE A 4 -11.01 13.47 1.62
CA ILE A 4 -9.86 12.69 1.19
C ILE A 4 -9.50 13.23 -0.19
N THR A 5 -8.62 14.23 -0.23
CA THR A 5 -8.17 14.89 -1.47
C THR A 5 -7.67 13.87 -2.51
N LYS A 6 -8.07 14.06 -3.77
CA LYS A 6 -7.78 13.20 -4.95
C LYS A 6 -6.32 12.72 -5.07
N GLU A 7 -5.35 13.54 -4.67
CA GLU A 7 -3.92 13.16 -4.63
C GLU A 7 -3.63 11.93 -3.74
N LYS A 8 -4.40 11.75 -2.66
CA LYS A 8 -4.26 10.64 -1.71
C LYS A 8 -4.62 9.29 -2.34
N THR A 9 -5.56 9.29 -3.29
CA THR A 9 -6.02 8.12 -4.03
C THR A 9 -5.19 7.82 -5.28
N GLU A 10 -4.60 8.84 -5.92
CA GLU A 10 -3.84 8.64 -7.17
C GLU A 10 -2.44 8.03 -6.94
N PHE A 11 -1.67 8.54 -5.97
CA PHE A 11 -0.32 8.01 -5.68
C PHE A 11 -0.35 6.60 -5.07
N SER A 12 -1.38 6.31 -4.28
CA SER A 12 -1.60 4.97 -3.72
C SER A 12 -1.94 3.93 -4.78
N SER A 13 -2.52 4.36 -5.90
CA SER A 13 -2.82 3.49 -7.04
C SER A 13 -1.53 3.04 -7.75
N GLN A 14 -0.51 3.89 -7.88
CA GLN A 14 0.64 3.64 -8.77
C GLN A 14 1.51 2.47 -8.29
N THR A 15 1.95 2.48 -7.02
CA THR A 15 2.84 1.44 -6.47
C THR A 15 2.11 0.09 -6.36
N ARG A 16 0.85 0.12 -5.94
CA ARG A 16 -0.03 -1.05 -5.86
C ARG A 16 -0.35 -1.64 -7.24
N THR A 17 -0.61 -0.79 -8.24
CA THR A 17 -0.77 -1.17 -9.65
C THR A 17 0.52 -1.78 -10.21
N THR A 18 1.67 -1.25 -9.81
CA THR A 18 2.97 -1.75 -10.27
C THR A 18 3.20 -3.17 -9.79
N PHE A 19 2.89 -3.47 -8.53
CA PHE A 19 2.96 -4.85 -8.04
C PHE A 19 2.05 -5.80 -8.83
N LEU A 20 0.77 -5.46 -9.03
CA LEU A 20 -0.13 -6.30 -9.82
C LEU A 20 0.36 -6.53 -11.25
N LYS A 21 0.91 -5.48 -11.91
CA LYS A 21 1.54 -5.62 -13.23
C LYS A 21 2.67 -6.65 -13.23
N GLU A 22 3.48 -6.69 -12.18
CA GLU A 22 4.56 -7.68 -12.06
C GLU A 22 4.04 -9.10 -11.86
N VAL A 23 2.92 -9.28 -11.14
CA VAL A 23 2.24 -10.57 -11.02
C VAL A 23 1.74 -11.03 -12.41
N TYR A 24 1.04 -10.17 -13.14
CA TYR A 24 0.54 -10.48 -14.50
C TYR A 24 1.66 -10.77 -15.49
N LYS A 25 2.75 -9.99 -15.47
CA LYS A 25 3.93 -10.26 -16.32
C LYS A 25 4.51 -11.64 -16.05
N LEU A 26 4.55 -12.07 -14.79
CA LEU A 26 5.07 -13.39 -14.44
C LEU A 26 4.13 -14.50 -14.94
N MET A 27 2.81 -14.32 -14.82
CA MET A 27 1.81 -15.23 -15.36
C MET A 27 1.94 -15.40 -16.88
N GLN A 28 2.17 -14.31 -17.61
CA GLN A 28 2.38 -14.33 -19.06
C GLN A 28 3.71 -14.98 -19.43
N LYS A 29 4.81 -14.60 -18.76
CA LYS A 29 6.16 -15.09 -19.08
C LYS A 29 6.29 -16.61 -18.97
N TYR A 30 5.66 -17.20 -17.96
CA TYR A 30 5.74 -18.64 -17.72
C TYR A 30 4.60 -19.41 -18.36
N ASN A 31 3.88 -18.77 -19.30
CA ASN A 31 2.67 -19.28 -19.94
C ASN A 31 1.80 -20.09 -18.98
N VAL A 32 1.55 -19.51 -17.79
CA VAL A 32 1.01 -20.21 -16.64
C VAL A 32 -0.39 -20.80 -16.92
N VAL A 33 -1.03 -20.37 -18.02
CA VAL A 33 -2.26 -20.93 -18.57
C VAL A 33 -2.15 -22.44 -18.85
N GLU A 34 -0.97 -22.93 -19.26
CA GLU A 34 -0.71 -24.37 -19.46
C GLU A 34 -0.60 -25.15 -18.13
N TYR A 35 -0.47 -24.44 -17.01
CA TYR A 35 -0.33 -24.98 -15.66
C TYR A 35 -1.43 -24.42 -14.74
N PRO A 36 -2.67 -24.94 -14.81
CA PRO A 36 -3.84 -24.35 -14.16
C PRO A 36 -3.70 -24.22 -12.63
N VAL A 37 -2.90 -25.07 -11.98
CA VAL A 37 -2.63 -24.99 -10.54
C VAL A 37 -1.74 -23.79 -10.20
N ILE A 38 -0.72 -23.53 -11.02
CA ILE A 38 0.14 -22.34 -10.88
C ILE A 38 -0.68 -21.08 -11.18
N LEU A 39 -1.58 -21.15 -12.17
CA LEU A 39 -2.50 -20.05 -12.49
C LEU A 39 -3.36 -19.71 -11.27
N LYS A 40 -3.91 -20.73 -10.60
CA LYS A 40 -4.70 -20.57 -9.39
C LYS A 40 -3.88 -19.96 -8.24
N GLY A 41 -2.62 -20.36 -8.08
CA GLY A 41 -1.72 -19.76 -7.08
C GLY A 41 -1.50 -18.26 -7.34
N MET A 42 -1.17 -17.91 -8.58
CA MET A 42 -0.94 -16.52 -9.01
C MET A 42 -2.21 -15.66 -8.92
N GLN A 43 -3.35 -16.23 -9.32
CA GLN A 43 -4.66 -15.57 -9.18
C GLN A 43 -5.01 -15.33 -7.70
N GLY A 44 -4.67 -16.28 -6.82
CA GLY A 44 -4.84 -16.12 -5.37
C GLY A 44 -4.09 -14.92 -4.79
N ILE A 45 -2.90 -14.58 -5.33
CA ILE A 45 -2.18 -13.35 -4.97
C ILE A 45 -2.99 -12.12 -5.37
N ILE A 46 -3.47 -12.09 -6.63
CA ILE A 46 -4.23 -10.96 -7.19
C ILE A 46 -5.52 -10.72 -6.40
N ASP A 47 -6.29 -11.78 -6.15
CA ASP A 47 -7.58 -11.69 -5.47
C ASP A 47 -7.41 -11.18 -4.04
N THR A 48 -6.43 -11.75 -3.31
CA THR A 48 -6.13 -11.34 -1.94
C THR A 48 -5.60 -9.90 -1.88
N PHE A 49 -4.81 -9.49 -2.88
CA PHE A 49 -4.37 -8.11 -3.00
C PHE A 49 -5.57 -7.17 -3.24
N ASN A 50 -6.47 -7.52 -4.15
CA ASN A 50 -7.64 -6.69 -4.42
C ASN A 50 -8.57 -6.60 -3.20
N GLU A 51 -8.83 -7.69 -2.50
CA GLU A 51 -9.63 -7.70 -1.27
C GLU A 51 -9.01 -6.82 -0.16
N ALA A 52 -7.69 -6.92 -0.01
CA ALA A 52 -6.96 -6.17 0.99
C ALA A 52 -6.84 -4.68 0.65
N PHE A 53 -6.64 -4.32 -0.61
CA PHE A 53 -6.17 -2.97 -0.98
C PHE A 53 -7.13 -2.18 -1.88
N ASN A 54 -8.05 -2.82 -2.60
CA ASN A 54 -8.95 -2.12 -3.53
C ASN A 54 -9.97 -1.26 -2.75
N GLY A 55 -10.14 -0.02 -3.19
CA GLY A 55 -10.98 0.96 -2.49
C GLY A 55 -10.49 1.35 -1.09
N ARG A 56 -9.35 0.83 -0.63
CA ARG A 56 -8.80 1.11 0.71
C ARG A 56 -7.72 2.16 0.64
N SER A 57 -7.89 3.19 1.46
CA SER A 57 -6.89 4.21 1.68
C SER A 57 -5.60 3.62 2.29
N ILE A 58 -4.43 4.13 1.88
CA ILE A 58 -3.15 3.83 2.55
C ILE A 58 -3.21 4.19 4.05
N TYR A 59 -3.99 5.21 4.43
CA TYR A 59 -4.02 5.73 5.81
C TYR A 59 -4.62 4.76 6.80
N GLU A 60 -5.63 4.01 6.37
CA GLU A 60 -6.33 3.09 7.27
C GLU A 60 -5.48 1.85 7.54
N GLY A 61 -4.58 1.53 6.61
CA GLY A 61 -3.77 0.30 6.64
C GLY A 61 -4.69 -0.92 6.49
N PRO A 62 -4.49 -1.79 5.49
CA PRO A 62 -5.31 -2.98 5.41
C PRO A 62 -5.02 -3.87 6.62
N LYS A 63 -6.00 -4.02 7.52
CA LYS A 63 -5.86 -4.82 8.74
C LYS A 63 -5.50 -6.26 8.36
N GLY A 64 -4.24 -6.64 8.59
CA GLY A 64 -3.72 -7.96 8.23
C GLY A 64 -3.49 -8.21 6.73
N GLY A 65 -3.87 -7.29 5.84
CA GLY A 65 -3.82 -7.51 4.39
C GLY A 65 -2.42 -7.75 3.83
N TYR A 66 -1.41 -7.08 4.39
CA TYR A 66 -0.01 -7.36 4.04
C TYR A 66 0.38 -8.80 4.32
N ASN A 67 0.03 -9.32 5.51
CA ASN A 67 0.37 -10.69 5.89
C ASN A 67 -0.40 -11.71 5.04
N GLN A 68 -1.65 -11.41 4.69
CA GLN A 68 -2.44 -12.26 3.81
C GLN A 68 -1.83 -12.37 2.41
N VAL A 69 -1.40 -11.25 1.82
CA VAL A 69 -0.73 -11.28 0.51
C VAL A 69 0.62 -11.98 0.58
N ILE A 70 1.43 -11.73 1.61
CA ILE A 70 2.70 -12.45 1.82
C ILE A 70 2.45 -13.96 1.91
N ARG A 71 1.43 -14.39 2.67
CA ARG A 71 1.05 -15.80 2.76
C ARG A 71 0.70 -16.36 1.39
N LYS A 72 -0.08 -15.62 0.58
CA LYS A 72 -0.45 -16.04 -0.78
C LYS A 72 0.74 -16.12 -1.74
N ILE A 73 1.73 -15.24 -1.58
CA ILE A 73 2.98 -15.30 -2.35
C ILE A 73 3.73 -16.61 -2.03
N TYR A 74 3.85 -16.97 -0.75
CA TYR A 74 4.48 -18.24 -0.37
C TYR A 74 3.66 -19.46 -0.79
N GLU A 75 2.33 -19.43 -0.65
CA GLU A 75 1.45 -20.50 -1.18
C GLU A 75 1.67 -20.70 -2.70
N ALA A 76 1.80 -19.62 -3.47
CA ALA A 76 2.09 -19.69 -4.90
C ALA A 76 3.52 -20.17 -5.20
N GLN A 77 4.48 -19.84 -4.33
CA GLN A 77 5.84 -20.36 -4.42
C GLN A 77 5.85 -21.87 -4.23
N ASP A 78 5.19 -22.38 -3.19
CA ASP A 78 5.13 -23.82 -2.90
C ASP A 78 4.47 -24.58 -4.06
N ILE A 79 3.41 -24.00 -4.63
CA ILE A 79 2.80 -24.51 -5.86
C ILE A 79 3.84 -24.55 -6.98
N ALA A 80 4.57 -23.47 -7.24
CA ALA A 80 5.59 -23.44 -8.30
C ALA A 80 6.72 -24.43 -8.06
N ASP A 81 7.13 -24.66 -6.81
CA ASP A 81 8.19 -25.60 -6.42
C ASP A 81 7.82 -27.04 -6.78
N SER A 82 6.55 -27.41 -6.56
CA SER A 82 6.03 -28.74 -6.93
C SER A 82 6.05 -29.02 -8.44
N TYR A 83 6.23 -28.00 -9.27
CA TYR A 83 6.35 -28.10 -10.73
C TYR A 83 7.77 -27.82 -11.24
N SER A 84 8.77 -27.75 -10.35
CA SER A 84 10.18 -27.54 -10.71
C SER A 84 10.70 -28.56 -11.73
N ILE A 85 10.19 -29.80 -11.68
CA ILE A 85 10.52 -30.89 -12.62
C ILE A 85 10.09 -30.62 -14.08
N TYR A 86 9.18 -29.67 -14.32
CA TYR A 86 8.67 -29.32 -15.65
C TYR A 86 9.38 -28.11 -16.27
N GLY A 87 10.61 -27.80 -15.84
CA GLY A 87 11.40 -26.68 -16.38
C GLY A 87 11.00 -25.30 -15.81
N LEU A 88 10.14 -25.26 -14.79
CA LEU A 88 9.69 -24.03 -14.13
C LEU A 88 10.56 -23.63 -12.93
N TYR A 89 11.78 -24.17 -12.80
CA TYR A 89 12.69 -23.91 -11.69
C TYR A 89 12.92 -22.41 -11.41
N GLY A 90 12.98 -21.60 -12.46
CA GLY A 90 13.14 -20.15 -12.34
C GLY A 90 11.92 -19.41 -11.73
N LEU A 91 10.74 -20.02 -11.77
CA LEU A 91 9.49 -19.42 -11.30
C LEU A 91 9.48 -19.30 -9.77
N VAL A 92 9.94 -20.34 -9.07
CA VAL A 92 9.98 -20.38 -7.60
C VAL A 92 10.75 -19.16 -7.03
N TYR A 93 11.92 -18.87 -7.63
CA TYR A 93 12.76 -17.74 -7.24
C TYR A 93 12.13 -16.39 -7.54
N ARG A 94 11.40 -16.31 -8.66
CA ARG A 94 10.70 -15.08 -9.06
C ARG A 94 9.44 -14.81 -8.24
N ILE A 95 8.89 -15.81 -7.57
CA ILE A 95 7.72 -15.62 -6.69
C ILE A 95 8.18 -15.19 -5.30
N GLY A 96 8.89 -16.06 -4.56
CA GLY A 96 9.06 -15.86 -3.12
C GLY A 96 10.48 -16.00 -2.55
N ASP A 97 11.51 -16.15 -3.39
CA ASP A 97 12.89 -16.07 -2.87
C ASP A 97 13.27 -14.61 -2.59
N TYR A 98 13.46 -14.28 -1.30
CA TYR A 98 13.88 -12.96 -0.84
C TYR A 98 15.31 -12.58 -1.26
N ARG A 99 16.15 -13.56 -1.61
CA ARG A 99 17.51 -13.32 -2.14
C ARG A 99 17.47 -12.89 -3.60
N TYR A 100 16.38 -13.19 -4.30
CA TYR A 100 16.18 -12.77 -5.67
C TYR A 100 15.53 -11.38 -5.68
N GLU A 101 16.32 -10.33 -5.93
CA GLU A 101 15.88 -8.94 -5.81
C GLU A 101 14.58 -8.63 -6.58
N SER A 102 14.41 -9.23 -7.76
CA SER A 102 13.23 -9.01 -8.61
C SER A 102 12.04 -9.94 -8.31
N SER A 103 12.06 -10.68 -7.20
CA SER A 103 10.97 -11.56 -6.78
C SER A 103 9.71 -10.78 -6.38
N LEU A 104 8.54 -11.43 -6.48
CA LEU A 104 7.27 -10.83 -6.08
C LEU A 104 7.25 -10.50 -4.58
N ILE A 105 7.87 -11.33 -3.73
CA ILE A 105 7.96 -11.03 -2.29
C ILE A 105 8.71 -9.72 -2.04
N ASN A 106 9.86 -9.50 -2.67
CA ASN A 106 10.64 -8.27 -2.50
C ASN A 106 9.90 -7.05 -3.05
N LYS A 107 9.25 -7.19 -4.20
CA LYS A 107 8.39 -6.14 -4.77
C LYS A 107 7.23 -5.80 -3.86
N PHE A 108 6.60 -6.79 -3.22
CA PHE A 108 5.50 -6.56 -2.29
C PHE A 108 5.96 -5.92 -0.98
N LEU A 109 7.11 -6.32 -0.45
CA LEU A 109 7.71 -5.67 0.72
C LEU A 109 8.04 -4.19 0.44
N ALA A 110 8.48 -3.87 -0.78
CA ALA A 110 8.67 -2.47 -1.19
C ALA A 110 7.36 -1.67 -1.23
N VAL A 111 6.24 -2.28 -1.65
CA VAL A 111 4.90 -1.67 -1.54
C VAL A 111 4.58 -1.39 -0.08
N GLN A 112 4.79 -2.36 0.81
CA GLN A 112 4.50 -2.21 2.24
C GLN A 112 5.29 -1.06 2.87
N GLU A 113 6.59 -0.94 2.57
CA GLU A 113 7.40 0.14 3.13
C GLU A 113 7.00 1.50 2.57
N THR A 114 6.67 1.57 1.27
CA THR A 114 6.17 2.80 0.63
C THR A 114 4.87 3.26 1.29
N ASP A 115 3.91 2.35 1.49
CA ASP A 115 2.63 2.66 2.14
C ASP A 115 2.85 3.13 3.59
N ARG A 116 3.75 2.49 4.35
CA ARG A 116 4.13 2.92 5.71
C ARG A 116 4.79 4.31 5.73
N ALA A 117 5.68 4.60 4.80
CA ALA A 117 6.33 5.90 4.67
C ALA A 117 5.31 7.01 4.36
N LEU A 118 4.37 6.76 3.44
CA LEU A 118 3.31 7.69 3.10
C LEU A 118 2.36 7.94 4.27
N ALA A 119 1.96 6.88 5.00
CA ALA A 119 1.13 7.02 6.19
C ALA A 119 1.81 7.89 7.27
N ARG A 120 3.11 7.68 7.53
CA ARG A 120 3.91 8.50 8.46
C ARG A 120 3.96 9.97 8.03
N LYS A 121 4.28 10.23 6.75
CA LYS A 121 4.37 11.60 6.19
C LYS A 121 3.05 12.36 6.34
N MET A 122 1.93 11.70 6.11
CA MET A 122 0.61 12.34 6.16
C MET A 122 0.14 12.56 7.60
N LYS A 123 0.45 11.65 8.53
CA LYS A 123 0.23 11.88 9.96
C LYS A 123 0.99 13.11 10.45
N LEU A 124 2.24 13.28 10.01
CA LEU A 124 3.03 14.48 10.32
C LEU A 124 2.40 15.75 9.75
N LYS A 125 1.98 15.74 8.48
CA LYS A 125 1.28 16.89 7.88
C LYS A 125 0.02 17.26 8.66
N GLU A 126 -0.76 16.28 9.10
CA GLU A 126 -1.99 16.53 9.86
C GLU A 126 -1.70 17.10 11.26
N MET A 127 -0.64 16.64 11.94
CA MET A 127 -0.22 17.23 13.22
C MET A 127 0.20 18.69 13.04
N VAL A 128 1.05 18.98 12.05
CA VAL A 128 1.48 20.36 11.74
C VAL A 128 0.29 21.25 11.38
N ARG A 129 -0.67 20.73 10.60
CA ARG A 129 -1.90 21.46 10.25
C ARG A 129 -2.71 21.85 11.50
N LYS A 130 -2.90 20.91 12.44
CA LYS A 130 -3.61 21.17 13.70
C LYS A 130 -2.88 22.17 14.58
N GLU A 131 -1.56 22.06 14.70
CA GLU A 131 -0.76 23.02 15.45
C GLU A 131 -0.87 24.44 14.88
N LEU A 132 -0.84 24.60 13.55
CA LEU A 132 -1.04 25.89 12.90
C LEU A 132 -2.46 26.45 13.15
N GLU A 133 -3.49 25.62 13.07
CA GLU A 133 -4.87 26.02 13.41
C GLU A 133 -5.01 26.46 14.87
N GLU A 134 -4.32 25.80 15.81
CA GLU A 134 -4.31 26.20 17.22
C GLU A 134 -3.59 27.53 17.45
N ILE A 135 -2.46 27.76 16.76
CA ILE A 135 -1.72 29.03 16.81
C ILE A 135 -2.59 30.18 16.30
N ASP A 136 -3.26 30.00 15.16
CA ASP A 136 -4.11 31.02 14.56
C ASP A 136 -5.35 31.31 15.42
N ASN A 137 -5.98 30.27 15.97
CA ASN A 137 -7.08 30.43 16.91
C ASN A 137 -6.65 31.18 18.19
N THR A 138 -5.43 30.92 18.67
CA THR A 138 -4.87 31.58 19.86
C THR A 138 -4.57 33.06 19.60
N LYS A 139 -4.00 33.38 18.43
CA LYS A 139 -3.77 34.78 18.00
C LYS A 139 -5.09 35.52 17.85
N THR A 140 -6.08 34.91 17.21
CA THR A 140 -7.41 35.49 17.00
C THR A 140 -8.11 35.79 18.31
N LYS A 141 -8.09 34.85 19.28
CA LYS A 141 -8.63 35.06 20.63
C LYS A 141 -7.92 36.21 21.38
N LYS A 142 -6.60 36.35 21.26
CA LYS A 142 -5.84 37.45 21.87
C LYS A 142 -6.21 38.81 21.26
N LEU A 143 -6.39 38.89 19.95
CA LEU A 143 -6.81 40.11 19.25
C LEU A 143 -8.22 40.54 19.67
N LEU A 144 -9.17 39.60 19.70
CA LEU A 144 -10.55 39.87 20.13
C LEU A 144 -10.61 40.38 21.58
N ARG A 145 -9.82 39.79 22.50
CA ARG A 145 -9.70 40.28 23.90
C ARG A 145 -9.11 41.68 24.01
N LYS A 146 -8.18 42.07 23.13
CA LYS A 146 -7.66 43.45 23.11
C LYS A 146 -8.71 44.42 22.61
N ALA A 147 -9.39 44.13 21.50
CA ALA A 147 -10.42 44.99 20.92
C ALA A 147 -11.63 45.20 21.85
N SER A 148 -12.04 44.16 22.59
CA SER A 148 -13.12 44.26 23.58
C SER A 148 -12.72 45.03 24.85
N LYS A 149 -11.43 45.17 25.17
CA LYS A 149 -10.98 46.06 26.25
C LYS A 149 -10.93 47.52 25.83
N THR A 150 -10.65 47.81 24.56
CA THR A 150 -10.56 49.18 24.04
C THR A 150 -11.93 49.84 23.85
N SER A 151 -13.00 49.06 23.65
CA SER A 151 -14.37 49.56 23.45
C SER A 151 -15.14 49.89 24.73
N VAL A 152 -14.65 49.49 25.91
CA VAL A 152 -15.29 49.75 27.21
C VAL A 152 -14.71 50.99 27.91
N SER A 153 -13.72 51.66 27.31
CA SER A 153 -13.01 52.81 27.88
C SER A 153 -13.29 54.15 27.18
N ASN A 154 -14.28 54.19 26.29
CA ASN A 154 -14.84 55.42 25.70
C ASN A 154 -16.29 55.59 26.15
#